data_AF-A0A8E2UCD1-F1
#
_entry.id   AF-A0A8E2UCD1-F1
#
_cell.length_a   1.000
_cell.length_b   1.000
_cell.length_c   1.000
_cell.angle_alpha   90.00
_cell.angle_beta   90.00
_cell.angle_gamma   90.00
#
_symmetry.space_group_name_H-M   'P 1'
#
loop_
_entity.id
_entity.type
_entity.pdbx_description
1 polymer ?
#
loop_
_entity_poly.entity_id
_entity_poly.type
_entity_poly.pdbx_seq_one_letter_code
_entity_poly.pdbx_strand_id
1 'polypeptide(L)'
;MTRTAKPPKPIEIRDNDALPDVVRATHIAFLILKGTKVGSWRHLVANAEAIAKVRLTPDQQACLDRNLNVVSLISVDPHRIVAACADCGQVSFLGRTQDGKAQAAPSKCILTRDCVGKPIKTPLTAKAKPKTEPDAEADPEDAEPEAGPLTIVQPELELSIDAGVPE
;
A
#
# COMPACT_ATOMS: atom_id res chain seq x y z
N MET A 1 31.00 -21.64 -30.54
CA MET A 1 31.36 -20.64 -29.51
C MET A 1 30.19 -20.52 -28.53
N THR A 2 30.23 -21.24 -27.42
CA THR A 2 29.22 -21.18 -26.37
C THR A 2 29.39 -19.89 -25.57
N ARG A 3 28.45 -18.96 -25.71
CA ARG A 3 28.38 -17.77 -24.85
C ARG A 3 27.99 -18.23 -23.45
N THR A 4 28.94 -18.27 -22.53
CA THR A 4 28.68 -18.47 -21.11
C THR A 4 27.86 -17.28 -20.61
N ALA A 5 26.57 -17.48 -20.35
CA ALA A 5 25.70 -16.44 -19.81
C ALA A 5 26.17 -16.09 -18.39
N LYS A 6 26.36 -14.79 -18.12
CA LYS A 6 26.70 -14.31 -16.77
C LYS A 6 25.55 -14.63 -15.81
N PRO A 7 25.82 -15.21 -14.63
CA PRO A 7 24.77 -15.52 -13.68
C PRO A 7 24.00 -14.25 -13.27
N PRO A 8 22.68 -14.34 -13.05
CA PRO A 8 21.87 -13.19 -12.69
C PRO A 8 22.34 -12.62 -11.34
N LYS A 9 22.49 -11.29 -11.27
CA LYS A 9 22.85 -10.60 -10.03
C LYS A 9 21.72 -10.79 -8.99
N PRO A 10 22.04 -11.15 -7.74
CA PRO A 10 21.04 -11.22 -6.68
C PRO A 10 20.35 -9.88 -6.44
N ILE A 11 19.07 -9.94 -6.07
CA ILE A 11 18.23 -8.81 -5.69
C ILE A 11 18.31 -8.68 -4.17
N GLU A 12 18.95 -7.61 -3.71
CA GLU A 12 19.00 -7.23 -2.29
C GLU A 12 17.81 -6.32 -1.98
N ILE A 13 17.06 -6.65 -0.93
CA ILE A 13 15.90 -5.87 -0.50
C ILE A 13 16.32 -4.88 0.57
N ARG A 14 16.02 -3.59 0.35
CA ARG A 14 16.20 -2.50 1.31
C ARG A 14 14.83 -2.04 1.81
N ASP A 15 14.41 -2.59 2.94
CA ASP A 15 13.17 -2.27 3.63
C ASP A 15 13.35 -1.12 4.64
N ASN A 16 12.23 -0.71 5.26
CA ASN A 16 12.22 0.25 6.35
C ASN A 16 11.78 -0.45 7.64
N ASP A 17 12.70 -0.63 8.57
CA ASP A 17 12.52 -1.30 9.85
C ASP A 17 11.70 -0.51 10.87
N ALA A 18 11.54 0.80 10.66
CA ALA A 18 10.66 1.65 11.49
C ALA A 18 9.16 1.48 11.20
N LEU A 19 8.79 0.67 10.19
CA LEU A 19 7.39 0.38 9.88
C LEU A 19 6.82 -0.69 10.83
N PRO A 20 5.51 -0.64 11.15
CA PRO A 20 4.85 -1.76 11.84
C PRO A 20 5.08 -3.08 11.10
N ASP A 21 5.27 -4.18 11.83
CA ASP A 21 5.65 -5.50 11.28
C ASP A 21 4.84 -5.92 10.04
N VAL A 22 3.51 -5.78 10.07
CA VAL A 22 2.64 -6.14 8.94
C VAL A 22 2.91 -5.26 7.70
N VAL A 23 3.12 -3.95 7.92
CA VAL A 23 3.40 -2.98 6.85
C VAL A 23 4.81 -3.19 6.30
N ARG A 24 5.77 -3.49 7.18
CA ARG A 24 7.14 -3.86 6.83
C ARG A 24 7.19 -5.12 5.99
N ALA A 25 6.50 -6.19 6.40
CA ALA A 25 6.40 -7.43 5.65
C ALA A 25 5.79 -7.20 4.26
N THR A 26 4.73 -6.38 4.19
CA THR A 26 4.11 -6.02 2.90
C THR A 26 5.04 -5.19 2.02
N HIS A 27 5.85 -4.31 2.61
CA HIS A 27 6.86 -3.51 1.90
C HIS A 27 7.95 -4.40 1.31
N ILE A 28 8.52 -5.31 2.11
CA ILE A 28 9.50 -6.32 1.67
C ILE A 28 8.90 -7.13 0.52
N ALA A 29 7.70 -7.67 0.71
CA ALA A 29 7.02 -8.48 -0.30
C ALA A 29 6.84 -7.73 -1.62
N PHE A 30 6.38 -6.48 -1.55
CA PHE A 30 6.18 -5.65 -2.73
C PHE A 30 7.49 -5.33 -3.47
N LEU A 31 8.59 -5.07 -2.74
CA LEU A 31 9.92 -4.87 -3.33
C LEU A 31 10.42 -6.13 -4.02
N ILE A 32 10.19 -7.32 -3.44
CA ILE A 32 10.54 -8.61 -4.06
C ILE A 32 9.76 -8.79 -5.37
N LEU A 33 8.44 -8.56 -5.36
CA LEU A 33 7.61 -8.71 -6.54
C LEU A 33 8.06 -7.76 -7.67
N LYS A 34 8.37 -6.50 -7.34
CA LYS A 34 8.89 -5.55 -8.33
C LYS A 34 10.29 -5.92 -8.83
N GLY A 35 11.18 -6.36 -7.96
CA GLY A 35 12.53 -6.77 -8.33
C GLY A 35 12.57 -8.02 -9.22
N THR A 36 11.68 -8.97 -8.94
CA THR A 36 11.56 -10.23 -9.71
C THR A 36 10.65 -10.12 -10.93
N LYS A 37 9.94 -8.99 -11.09
CA LYS A 37 8.94 -8.75 -12.14
C LYS A 37 7.79 -9.77 -12.11
N VAL A 38 7.38 -10.17 -10.91
CA VAL A 38 6.28 -11.11 -10.69
C VAL A 38 5.06 -10.34 -10.17
N GLY A 39 3.88 -10.67 -10.70
CA GLY A 39 2.65 -9.91 -10.42
C GLY A 39 2.04 -10.16 -9.03
N SER A 40 2.30 -11.30 -8.39
CA SER A 40 1.71 -11.67 -7.10
C SER A 40 2.60 -12.58 -6.28
N TRP A 41 2.41 -12.59 -4.96
CA TRP A 41 3.17 -13.48 -4.06
C TRP A 41 2.99 -14.96 -4.42
N ARG A 42 1.77 -15.36 -4.77
CA ARG A 42 1.47 -16.74 -5.21
C ARG A 42 2.29 -17.13 -6.45
N HIS A 43 2.42 -16.24 -7.44
CA HIS A 43 3.24 -16.52 -8.62
C HIS A 43 4.73 -16.57 -8.31
N LEU A 44 5.19 -15.81 -7.31
CA LEU A 44 6.59 -15.83 -6.88
C LEU A 44 6.93 -17.19 -6.28
N VAL A 45 6.09 -17.68 -5.36
CA VAL A 45 6.28 -18.99 -4.69
C VAL A 45 6.32 -20.15 -5.70
N ALA A 46 5.55 -20.04 -6.79
CA ALA A 46 5.56 -21.03 -7.86
C ALA A 46 6.78 -20.94 -8.81
N ASN A 47 7.61 -19.90 -8.72
CA ASN A 47 8.72 -19.64 -9.62
C ASN A 47 10.07 -19.74 -8.89
N ALA A 48 10.66 -20.94 -8.89
CA ALA A 48 11.93 -21.22 -8.22
C ALA A 48 13.09 -20.33 -8.73
N GLU A 49 13.12 -19.98 -10.03
CA GLU A 49 14.16 -19.12 -10.58
C GLU A 49 14.04 -17.67 -10.07
N ALA A 50 12.82 -17.18 -9.88
CA ALA A 50 12.58 -15.86 -9.30
C ALA A 50 13.01 -15.81 -7.83
N ILE A 51 12.65 -16.84 -7.05
CA ILE A 51 13.03 -16.97 -5.64
C ILE A 51 14.55 -17.05 -5.49
N ALA A 52 15.23 -17.83 -6.33
CA ALA A 52 16.68 -18.00 -6.26
C ALA A 52 17.47 -16.69 -6.39
N LYS A 53 16.88 -15.68 -7.04
CA LYS A 53 17.46 -14.33 -7.20
C LYS A 53 17.29 -13.46 -5.96
N VAL A 54 16.37 -13.78 -5.06
CA VAL A 54 16.09 -12.96 -3.88
C VAL A 54 17.10 -13.28 -2.77
N ARG A 55 17.60 -12.24 -2.10
CA ARG A 55 18.42 -12.36 -0.89
C ARG A 55 17.78 -11.55 0.22
N LEU A 56 17.44 -12.24 1.31
CA LEU A 56 16.85 -11.66 2.50
C LEU A 56 17.78 -11.85 3.68
N THR A 57 17.78 -10.88 4.60
CA THR A 57 18.38 -11.07 5.92
C THR A 57 17.50 -12.02 6.76
N PRO A 58 18.04 -12.65 7.82
CA PRO A 58 17.24 -13.47 8.73
C PRO A 58 16.03 -12.71 9.31
N ASP A 59 16.22 -11.43 9.64
CA ASP A 59 15.15 -10.59 10.20
C ASP A 59 14.04 -10.31 9.18
N GLN A 60 14.40 -10.06 7.92
CA GLN A 60 13.42 -9.88 6.84
C GLN A 60 12.63 -11.16 6.60
N GLN A 61 13.31 -12.32 6.60
CA GLN A 61 12.66 -13.62 6.45
C GLN A 61 11.69 -13.89 7.60
N ALA A 62 12.14 -13.70 8.85
CA ALA A 62 11.29 -13.87 10.02
C ALA A 62 10.09 -12.90 10.02
N CYS A 63 10.28 -11.66 9.55
CA CYS A 63 9.19 -10.68 9.40
C CYS A 63 8.13 -11.14 8.36
N LEU A 64 8.57 -11.69 7.22
CA LEU A 64 7.66 -12.27 6.24
C LEU A 64 6.93 -13.49 6.79
N ASP A 65 7.65 -14.41 7.45
CA ASP A 65 7.11 -15.65 7.97
C ASP A 65 6.00 -15.41 9.00
N ARG A 66 6.19 -14.43 9.90
CA ARG A 66 5.16 -14.02 10.88
C ARG A 66 3.89 -13.44 10.26
N ASN A 67 3.96 -12.94 9.03
CA ASN A 67 2.89 -12.19 8.38
C ASN A 67 2.45 -12.83 7.05
N LEU A 68 2.67 -14.14 6.86
CA LEU A 68 2.37 -14.86 5.61
C LEU A 68 0.90 -14.77 5.20
N ASN A 69 -0.02 -14.73 6.16
CA ASN A 69 -1.45 -14.56 5.94
C ASN A 69 -1.77 -13.25 5.19
N VAL A 70 -1.03 -12.18 5.45
CA VAL A 70 -1.20 -10.88 4.76
C VAL A 70 -0.36 -10.83 3.49
N VAL A 71 0.90 -11.28 3.56
CA VAL A 71 1.85 -11.26 2.44
C VAL A 71 1.34 -12.05 1.22
N SER A 72 0.66 -13.18 1.45
CA SER A 72 0.08 -14.00 0.37
C SER A 72 -0.98 -13.28 -0.47
N LEU A 73 -1.57 -12.21 0.05
CA LEU A 73 -2.61 -11.42 -0.60
C LEU A 73 -2.05 -10.22 -1.38
N ILE A 74 -0.74 -10.00 -1.37
CA ILE A 74 -0.11 -8.85 -2.03
C ILE A 74 0.10 -9.09 -3.52
N SER A 75 -0.23 -8.08 -4.32
CA SER A 75 -0.07 -8.10 -5.78
C SER A 75 0.30 -6.72 -6.34
N VAL A 76 1.09 -6.75 -7.42
CA VAL A 76 1.48 -5.57 -8.21
C VAL A 76 0.38 -5.22 -9.22
N ASP A 77 -0.27 -6.24 -9.79
CA ASP A 77 -1.38 -6.09 -10.74
C ASP A 77 -2.42 -7.23 -10.59
N PRO A 78 -3.68 -6.94 -10.21
CA PRO A 78 -4.15 -5.64 -9.73
C PRO A 78 -3.38 -5.22 -8.48
N HIS A 79 -3.08 -3.92 -8.35
CA HIS A 79 -2.27 -3.43 -7.24
C HIS A 79 -3.05 -3.55 -5.93
N ARG A 80 -2.53 -4.37 -5.01
CA ARG A 80 -3.11 -4.63 -3.69
C ARG A 80 -2.02 -4.56 -2.64
N ILE A 81 -2.09 -3.54 -1.81
CA ILE A 81 -1.16 -3.28 -0.70
C ILE A 81 -1.93 -3.09 0.60
N VAL A 82 -1.20 -2.87 1.69
CA VAL A 82 -1.76 -2.83 3.03
C VAL A 82 -1.57 -1.45 3.67
N ALA A 83 -2.54 -1.05 4.48
CA ALA A 83 -2.35 -0.09 5.55
C ALA A 83 -2.67 -0.75 6.90
N ALA A 84 -1.95 -0.39 7.96
CA ALA A 84 -2.21 -0.87 9.31
C ALA A 84 -2.23 0.29 10.31
N CYS A 85 -3.15 0.23 11.26
CA CYS A 85 -3.18 1.16 12.39
C CYS A 85 -2.17 0.70 13.46
N ALA A 86 -1.27 1.57 13.88
CA ALA A 86 -0.30 1.25 14.92
C ALA A 86 -0.96 1.05 16.29
N ASP A 87 -2.07 1.76 16.55
CA ASP A 87 -2.73 1.77 17.86
C ASP A 87 -3.62 0.55 18.09
N CYS A 88 -4.49 0.21 17.13
CA CYS A 88 -5.40 -0.94 17.26
C CYS A 88 -4.93 -2.21 16.55
N GLY A 89 -3.81 -2.15 15.81
CA GLY A 89 -3.24 -3.28 15.07
C GLY A 89 -4.08 -3.75 13.87
N GLN A 90 -5.23 -3.14 13.60
CA GLN A 90 -6.09 -3.55 12.50
C GLN A 90 -5.50 -3.18 11.14
N VAL A 91 -5.81 -4.02 10.15
CA VAL A 91 -5.19 -4.01 8.83
C VAL A 91 -6.28 -3.86 7.77
N SER A 92 -6.04 -2.99 6.77
CA SER A 92 -6.90 -2.86 5.60
C SER A 92 -6.10 -2.99 4.31
N PHE A 93 -6.77 -3.52 3.28
CA PHE A 93 -6.22 -3.59 1.94
C PHE A 93 -6.58 -2.32 1.17
N LEU A 94 -5.57 -1.75 0.50
CA LEU A 94 -5.70 -0.60 -0.37
C LEU A 94 -5.45 -1.02 -1.81
N GLY A 95 -6.36 -0.63 -2.69
CA GLY A 95 -6.29 -0.90 -4.12
C GLY A 95 -5.78 0.29 -4.92
N ARG A 96 -6.19 0.33 -6.19
CA ARG A 96 -6.18 1.56 -6.99
C ARG A 96 -7.55 2.23 -6.93
N THR A 97 -7.55 3.55 -7.06
CA THR A 97 -8.76 4.34 -7.35
C THR A 97 -9.23 4.05 -8.78
N GLN A 98 -10.43 4.50 -9.13
CA GLN A 98 -10.98 4.38 -10.49
C GLN A 98 -10.06 5.02 -11.54
N ASP A 99 -9.35 6.10 -11.18
CA ASP A 99 -8.36 6.77 -12.05
C ASP A 99 -7.00 6.05 -12.12
N GLY A 100 -6.89 4.83 -11.58
CA GLY A 100 -5.67 4.04 -11.58
C GLY A 100 -4.58 4.50 -10.61
N LYS A 101 -4.85 5.48 -9.74
CA LYS A 101 -3.90 5.96 -8.72
C LYS A 101 -3.91 5.05 -7.49
N ALA A 102 -2.80 4.97 -6.76
CA ALA A 102 -2.76 4.17 -5.53
C ALA A 102 -3.65 4.82 -4.45
N GLN A 103 -4.62 4.08 -3.92
CA GLN A 103 -5.55 4.59 -2.89
C GLN A 103 -4.77 5.08 -1.66
N ALA A 104 -5.13 6.27 -1.14
CA ALA A 104 -4.53 6.81 0.08
C ALA A 104 -5.00 6.04 1.32
N ALA A 105 -4.17 5.97 2.34
CA ALA A 105 -4.65 5.55 3.66
C ALA A 105 -5.53 6.66 4.24
N PRO A 106 -6.59 6.30 5.01
CA PRO A 106 -7.43 7.29 5.66
C PRO A 106 -6.62 8.08 6.70
N SER A 107 -7.03 9.33 6.95
CA SER A 107 -6.37 10.21 7.92
C SER A 107 -6.59 9.79 9.38
N LYS A 108 -7.62 8.97 9.63
CA LYS A 108 -8.00 8.39 10.93
C LYS A 108 -8.34 6.91 10.79
N CYS A 109 -8.21 6.13 11.86
CA CYS A 109 -8.62 4.74 11.88
C CYS A 109 -10.14 4.62 11.75
N ILE A 110 -10.58 3.87 10.75
CA ILE A 110 -12.01 3.55 10.51
C ILE A 110 -12.33 2.08 10.78
N LEU A 111 -11.33 1.28 11.16
CA LEU A 111 -11.45 -0.17 11.32
C LEU A 111 -11.94 -0.57 12.70
N THR A 112 -11.80 0.30 13.70
CA THR A 112 -12.19 0.03 15.08
C THR A 112 -12.91 1.25 15.61
N ARG A 113 -14.09 1.04 16.20
CA ARG A 113 -14.88 2.11 16.82
C ARG A 113 -14.03 2.81 17.88
N ASP A 114 -14.10 4.13 17.91
CA ASP A 114 -13.42 4.99 18.88
C ASP A 114 -11.87 4.94 18.84
N CYS A 115 -11.27 4.31 17.82
CA CYS A 115 -9.82 4.33 17.65
C CYS A 115 -9.37 5.68 17.06
N VAL A 116 -8.55 6.41 17.83
CA VAL A 116 -7.97 7.70 17.42
C VAL A 116 -6.69 7.55 16.58
N GLY A 117 -6.28 6.30 16.31
CA GLY A 117 -5.04 6.00 15.63
C GLY A 117 -5.01 6.38 14.16
N LYS A 118 -3.81 6.42 13.58
CA LYS A 118 -3.61 6.77 12.15
C LYS A 118 -3.03 5.59 11.37
N PRO A 119 -3.76 5.04 10.38
CA PRO A 119 -3.24 3.96 9.55
C PRO A 119 -2.02 4.38 8.72
N ILE A 120 -0.99 3.55 8.76
CA ILE A 120 0.27 3.71 8.01
C ILE A 120 0.19 2.83 6.77
N LYS A 121 0.33 3.45 5.59
CA LYS A 121 0.33 2.77 4.29
C LYS A 121 1.70 2.16 3.97
N THR A 122 1.69 1.00 3.33
CA THR A 122 2.91 0.40 2.77
C THR A 122 3.56 1.32 1.72
N PRO A 123 4.84 1.70 1.88
CA PRO A 123 5.56 2.44 0.86
C PRO A 123 5.83 1.56 -0.37
N LEU A 124 5.70 2.14 -1.56
CA LEU A 124 5.84 1.41 -2.84
C LEU A 124 7.26 1.49 -3.44
N THR A 125 8.16 2.15 -2.73
CA THR A 125 9.54 2.41 -3.13
C THR A 125 10.47 1.99 -2.01
N ALA A 126 11.68 1.54 -2.38
CA ALA A 126 12.75 1.41 -1.42
C ALA A 126 13.18 2.83 -1.05
N LYS A 127 12.81 3.32 0.13
CA LYS A 127 13.41 4.56 0.62
C LYS A 127 14.90 4.27 0.84
N ALA A 128 15.77 5.06 0.22
CA ALA A 128 17.09 5.29 0.81
C ALA A 128 16.83 5.90 2.20
N LYS A 129 17.60 5.47 3.22
CA LYS A 129 17.48 5.83 4.65
C LYS A 129 16.78 7.17 4.91
N PRO A 130 15.92 7.28 5.94
CA PRO A 130 15.39 8.57 6.33
C PRO A 130 16.57 9.51 6.61
N LYS A 131 16.62 10.66 5.93
CA LYS A 131 17.40 11.79 6.43
C LYS A 131 16.73 12.17 7.74
N THR A 132 17.39 11.84 8.85
CA THR A 132 17.10 12.46 10.13
C THR A 132 17.48 13.93 10.00
N GLU A 133 16.48 14.80 9.98
CA GLU A 133 16.62 16.18 10.43
C GLU A 133 15.57 16.39 11.54
N PRO A 134 15.98 16.78 12.76
CA PRO A 134 15.05 17.15 13.81
C PRO A 134 14.58 18.61 13.62
N ASP A 135 13.26 18.79 13.78
CA ASP A 135 12.47 19.88 14.38
C ASP A 135 12.84 21.38 14.30
N ALA A 136 11.78 22.19 14.43
CA ALA A 136 11.67 23.65 14.62
C ALA A 136 11.69 24.50 13.32
N GLU A 137 10.74 25.42 13.03
CA GLU A 137 9.79 26.16 13.86
C GLU A 137 8.42 26.29 13.18
N ALA A 138 7.37 26.28 14.00
CA ALA A 138 6.06 26.82 13.65
C ALA A 138 6.15 28.35 13.70
N ASP A 139 5.70 29.01 12.63
CA ASP A 139 5.42 30.45 12.63
C ASP A 139 3.89 30.63 12.46
N PRO A 140 3.20 31.28 13.42
CA PRO A 140 1.76 31.48 13.38
C PRO A 140 1.43 32.94 13.06
N GLU A 141 1.18 33.31 11.81
CA GLU A 141 0.53 34.60 11.51
C GLU A 141 -0.41 34.50 10.28
N ASP A 142 -1.68 34.69 10.59
CA ASP A 142 -2.64 35.54 9.88
C ASP A 142 -3.12 35.15 8.45
N ALA A 143 -4.31 34.55 8.40
CA ALA A 143 -5.39 34.92 7.47
C ALA A 143 -6.68 34.12 7.78
N GLU A 144 -7.57 34.72 8.57
CA GLU A 144 -8.99 34.36 8.66
C GLU A 144 -9.79 35.13 7.56
N PRO A 145 -11.10 34.91 7.36
CA PRO A 145 -11.68 33.95 6.43
C PRO A 145 -12.44 34.61 5.27
N GLU A 146 -12.45 34.00 4.07
CA GLU A 146 -13.43 34.35 3.02
C GLU A 146 -14.46 33.24 2.85
N ALA A 147 -15.67 33.52 3.35
CA ALA A 147 -16.86 32.71 3.19
C ALA A 147 -17.34 32.76 1.72
N GLY A 148 -16.96 31.75 0.94
CA GLY A 148 -17.57 31.49 -0.37
C GLY A 148 -18.92 30.77 -0.21
N PRO A 149 -20.01 31.25 -0.83
CA PRO A 149 -21.32 30.63 -0.69
C PRO A 149 -21.38 29.23 -1.33
N LEU A 150 -21.95 28.27 -0.58
CA LEU A 150 -22.29 26.93 -1.03
C LEU A 150 -23.43 26.99 -2.05
N THR A 151 -23.12 26.83 -3.33
CA THR A 151 -24.14 26.52 -4.33
C THR A 151 -24.48 25.04 -4.25
N ILE A 152 -25.61 24.73 -3.61
CA ILE A 152 -26.24 23.42 -3.62
C ILE A 152 -26.87 23.24 -5.02
N VAL A 153 -26.26 22.44 -5.87
CA VAL A 153 -26.90 21.96 -7.11
C VAL A 153 -27.75 20.75 -6.72
N GLN A 154 -29.06 20.94 -6.61
CA GLN A 154 -30.00 19.83 -6.52
C GLN A 154 -30.05 19.11 -7.88
N PRO A 155 -29.86 17.78 -7.96
CA PRO A 155 -30.26 17.04 -9.14
C PRO A 155 -31.79 16.81 -9.08
N GLU A 156 -32.51 17.36 -10.05
CA GLU A 156 -33.92 17.03 -10.29
C GLU A 156 -34.02 15.55 -10.69
N LEU A 157 -34.68 14.77 -9.83
CA LEU A 157 -35.07 13.39 -10.10
C LEU A 157 -36.35 13.42 -10.94
N GLU A 158 -36.24 13.37 -12.27
CA GLU A 158 -37.39 13.06 -13.13
C GLU A 158 -37.62 11.54 -13.11
N LEU A 159 -38.49 11.09 -12.21
CA LEU A 159 -39.12 9.77 -12.26
C LEU A 159 -40.17 9.75 -13.38
N SER A 160 -39.78 9.29 -14.58
CA SER A 160 -40.74 8.83 -15.59
C SER A 160 -41.08 7.37 -15.32
N ILE A 161 -42.24 7.16 -14.69
CA ILE A 161 -42.90 5.85 -14.55
C ILE A 161 -43.83 5.69 -15.76
N ASP A 162 -43.41 4.91 -16.74
CA ASP A 162 -44.25 4.50 -17.86
C ASP A 162 -45.02 3.24 -17.44
N ALA A 163 -46.28 3.43 -17.05
CA ALA A 163 -47.20 2.35 -16.73
C ALA A 163 -47.83 1.80 -18.01
N GLY A 164 -47.10 0.96 -18.73
CA GLY A 164 -47.63 0.15 -19.81
C GLY A 164 -48.22 -1.15 -19.28
N VAL A 165 -49.53 -1.17 -19.01
CA VAL A 165 -50.33 -2.39 -18.84
C VAL A 165 -50.94 -2.76 -20.20
N PRO A 166 -50.57 -3.90 -20.81
CA PRO A 166 -51.38 -4.49 -21.87
C PRO A 166 -52.37 -5.53 -21.30
N GLU A 167 -53.63 -5.40 -21.73
CA GLU A 167 -54.72 -6.40 -21.60
C GLU A 167 -54.42 -7.68 -22.40
#